data_AF-A0A8T4V8K8-F1
#
_entry.id   AF-A0A8T4V8K8-F1
#
_cell.length_a   1.000
_cell.length_b   1.000
_cell.length_c   1.000
_cell.angle_alpha   90.00
_cell.angle_beta   90.00
_cell.angle_gamma   90.00
#
_symmetry.space_group_name_H-M   'P 1'
#
loop_
_entity.id
_entity.type
_entity.pdbx_description
1 polymer ?
#
loop_
_entity_poly.entity_id
_entity_poly.type
_entity_poly.pdbx_seq_one_letter_code
_entity_poly.pdbx_strand_id
1 'polypeptide(L)'
;MKKVLVAAPLCEWYDYCWDEFSNRVKELTYENYDLFFTENSSTNNFFEKVKAQGFDVIKTEHLHRIRDMVTRDHNIIRDKVLDGGYDYLLILDQDVIPPRDVIEKLMKHDKNIISGLYFGHHDINGEAKVMPFAWVFSKEINNWNDTGYLIEKEIWEEQLLKIAFAGMGCILIKREVLEKINFRYSLEMDAWDDRWLGVDVWANGFEYYLDNSVKCKHLYLKRKFSYWELKKQGRN
;
A
#
# COMPACT_ATOMS: atom_id res chain seq x y z
N MET A 1 -21.42 12.62 1.72
CA MET A 1 -20.13 12.30 1.09
C MET A 1 -19.64 10.98 1.67
N LYS A 2 -18.94 10.14 0.90
CA LYS A 2 -18.38 8.88 1.42
C LYS A 2 -17.26 9.20 2.42
N LYS A 3 -17.11 8.41 3.49
CA LYS A 3 -16.09 8.64 4.52
C LYS A 3 -14.87 7.77 4.25
N VAL A 4 -13.69 8.37 4.15
CA VAL A 4 -12.44 7.67 3.83
C VAL A 4 -11.51 7.68 5.03
N LEU A 5 -10.95 6.51 5.39
CA LEU A 5 -9.80 6.46 6.27
C LEU A 5 -8.54 6.47 5.40
N VAL A 6 -7.67 7.46 5.57
CA VAL A 6 -6.33 7.47 4.97
C VAL A 6 -5.35 6.97 6.02
N ALA A 7 -4.65 5.88 5.72
CA ALA A 7 -3.83 5.20 6.71
C ALA A 7 -2.54 4.62 6.14
N ALA A 8 -1.57 4.43 7.03
CA ALA A 8 -0.27 3.86 6.71
C ALA A 8 0.36 3.22 7.97
N PRO A 9 1.01 2.06 7.85
CA PRO A 9 2.03 1.64 8.79
C PRO A 9 3.26 2.54 8.70
N LEU A 10 3.76 2.99 9.84
CA LEU A 10 4.90 3.91 9.96
C LEU A 10 6.08 3.26 10.69
N CYS A 11 7.29 3.68 10.34
CA CYS A 11 8.52 3.23 10.98
C CYS A 11 9.62 4.30 10.91
N GLU A 12 10.45 4.41 11.95
CA GLU A 12 11.56 5.36 12.08
C GLU A 12 12.60 5.19 10.96
N TRP A 13 12.69 4.00 10.36
CA TRP A 13 13.56 3.74 9.22
C TRP A 13 13.19 4.58 7.99
N TYR A 14 11.97 5.10 7.95
CA TYR A 14 11.42 5.96 6.91
C TYR A 14 11.31 7.42 7.35
N ASP A 15 11.90 7.83 8.48
CA ASP A 15 11.86 9.24 8.93
C ASP A 15 12.39 10.22 7.87
N TYR A 16 13.26 9.75 6.96
CA TYR A 16 13.80 10.53 5.85
C TYR A 16 12.72 11.10 4.88
N CYS A 17 11.53 10.51 4.82
CA CYS A 17 10.42 10.95 3.98
C CYS A 17 9.22 11.49 4.77
N TRP A 18 9.28 11.47 6.11
CA TRP A 18 8.16 11.81 6.97
C TRP A 18 7.58 13.19 6.69
N ASP A 19 8.43 14.21 6.56
CA ASP A 19 7.95 15.59 6.36
C ASP A 19 7.21 15.74 5.02
N GLU A 20 7.66 15.06 3.95
CA GLU A 20 6.97 15.11 2.66
C GLU A 20 5.64 14.34 2.69
N PHE A 21 5.64 13.15 3.31
CA PHE A 21 4.46 12.30 3.47
C PHE A 21 3.39 12.96 4.33
N SER A 22 3.76 13.40 5.53
CA SER A 22 2.85 13.99 6.52
C SER A 22 2.22 15.30 6.03
N ASN A 23 2.95 16.10 5.24
CA ASN A 23 2.39 17.26 4.56
C ASN A 23 1.43 16.84 3.44
N ARG A 24 1.80 15.86 2.60
CA ARG A 24 0.94 15.43 1.49
C ARG A 24 -0.42 14.92 1.96
N VAL A 25 -0.45 14.09 3.01
CA VAL A 25 -1.71 13.52 3.51
C VAL A 25 -2.64 14.55 4.15
N LYS A 26 -2.09 15.70 4.62
CA LYS A 26 -2.88 16.86 5.11
C LYS A 26 -3.39 17.74 3.96
N GLU A 27 -2.75 17.68 2.79
CA GLU A 27 -3.06 18.49 1.61
C GLU A 27 -3.99 17.78 0.61
N LEU A 28 -4.52 16.61 0.94
CA LEU A 28 -5.48 15.92 0.08
C LEU A 28 -6.73 16.79 -0.10
N THR A 29 -7.27 16.83 -1.32
CA THR A 29 -8.37 17.74 -1.68
C THR A 29 -9.75 17.19 -1.34
N TYR A 30 -9.87 15.90 -1.05
CA TYR A 30 -11.13 15.30 -0.62
C TYR A 30 -11.54 15.84 0.75
N GLU A 31 -12.82 16.17 0.95
CA GLU A 31 -13.24 16.86 2.18
C GLU A 31 -13.49 15.91 3.37
N ASN A 32 -13.97 14.68 3.11
CA ASN A 32 -14.47 13.78 4.15
C ASN A 32 -13.54 12.59 4.39
N TYR A 33 -12.33 12.87 4.87
CA TYR A 33 -11.37 11.84 5.27
C TYR A 33 -10.81 12.09 6.67
N ASP A 34 -10.46 10.99 7.34
CA ASP A 34 -9.67 11.01 8.57
C ASP A 34 -8.29 10.41 8.30
N LEU A 35 -7.31 10.75 9.15
CA LEU A 35 -5.96 10.20 9.13
C LEU A 35 -5.75 9.29 10.32
N PHE A 36 -5.21 8.09 10.09
CA PHE A 36 -4.87 7.15 11.15
C PHE A 36 -3.61 6.37 10.83
N PHE A 37 -2.69 6.24 11.78
CA PHE A 37 -1.42 5.54 11.58
C PHE A 37 -1.14 4.51 12.67
N THR A 38 -0.41 3.46 12.30
CA THR A 38 0.28 2.59 13.26
C THR A 38 1.77 2.89 13.20
N GLU A 39 2.49 2.76 14.31
CA GLU A 39 3.93 3.08 14.37
C GLU A 39 4.69 1.92 15.04
N ASN A 40 5.50 1.21 14.25
CA ASN A 40 6.12 -0.06 14.63
C ASN A 40 7.65 0.01 14.85
N SER A 41 8.20 1.21 15.06
CA SER A 41 9.61 1.39 15.43
C SER A 41 10.03 0.63 16.68
N SER A 42 11.32 0.35 16.79
CA SER A 42 11.89 -0.25 18.00
C SER A 42 11.97 0.71 19.18
N THR A 43 11.99 2.02 18.89
CA THR A 43 11.99 3.09 19.90
C THR A 43 10.69 3.90 19.85
N ASN A 44 10.45 4.74 20.86
CA ASN A 44 9.30 5.65 20.90
C ASN A 44 9.59 7.02 20.27
N ASN A 45 10.83 7.31 19.85
CA ASN A 45 11.20 8.65 19.40
C ASN A 45 10.37 9.11 18.20
N PHE A 46 10.19 8.23 17.23
CA PHE A 46 9.40 8.53 16.03
C PHE A 46 7.90 8.59 16.34
N PHE A 47 7.38 7.68 17.16
CA PHE A 47 5.99 7.74 17.64
C PHE A 47 5.67 9.07 18.33
N GLU A 48 6.51 9.52 19.28
CA GLU A 48 6.30 10.80 19.97
C GLU A 48 6.42 11.99 19.01
N LYS A 49 7.32 11.93 18.02
CA LYS A 49 7.39 12.95 16.94
C LYS A 49 6.08 13.03 16.16
N VAL A 50 5.53 11.89 15.70
CA VAL A 50 4.28 11.83 14.93
C VAL A 50 3.11 12.35 15.78
N LYS A 51 3.01 11.90 17.03
CA LYS A 51 1.96 12.32 17.97
C LYS A 51 2.03 13.81 18.31
N ALA A 52 3.22 14.36 18.54
CA ALA A 52 3.42 15.79 18.79
C ALA A 52 3.00 16.68 17.61
N GLN A 53 2.98 16.14 16.39
CA GLN A 53 2.48 16.82 15.18
C GLN A 53 0.95 16.71 14.98
N GLY A 54 0.24 16.12 15.96
CA GLY A 54 -1.23 16.09 16.02
C GLY A 54 -1.90 14.99 15.21
N PHE A 55 -1.16 13.95 14.80
CA PHE A 55 -1.74 12.82 14.07
C PHE A 55 -2.36 11.78 15.02
N ASP A 56 -3.48 11.17 14.62
CA ASP A 56 -4.02 9.96 15.29
C ASP A 56 -3.09 8.79 14.95
N VAL A 57 -2.34 8.34 15.96
CA VAL A 57 -1.33 7.29 15.81
C VAL A 57 -1.34 6.39 17.03
N ILE A 58 -1.20 5.09 16.80
CA ILE A 58 -0.96 4.12 17.86
C ILE A 58 0.43 3.50 17.74
N LYS A 59 1.02 3.17 18.89
CA LYS A 59 2.27 2.41 18.95
C LYS A 59 1.96 0.92 18.84
N THR A 60 2.67 0.22 17.95
CA THR A 60 2.61 -1.25 17.85
C THR A 60 3.98 -1.85 18.16
N GLU A 61 3.99 -3.14 18.51
CA GLU A 61 5.23 -3.85 18.87
C GLU A 61 6.18 -3.95 17.66
N HIS A 62 7.49 -3.76 17.90
CA HIS A 62 8.50 -4.06 16.89
C HIS A 62 8.76 -5.56 16.84
N LEU A 63 8.38 -6.23 15.75
CA LEU A 63 8.59 -7.67 15.55
C LEU A 63 9.90 -7.94 14.82
N HIS A 64 10.34 -9.20 14.88
CA HIS A 64 11.55 -9.64 14.21
C HIS A 64 11.46 -9.54 12.68
N ARG A 65 10.32 -9.98 12.10
CA ARG A 65 10.05 -9.95 10.66
C ARG A 65 9.23 -8.72 10.29
N ILE A 66 9.61 -8.09 9.19
CA ILE A 66 8.97 -6.87 8.70
C ILE A 66 7.58 -7.18 8.15
N ARG A 67 7.42 -8.28 7.42
CA ARG A 67 6.11 -8.76 6.95
C ARG A 67 5.12 -8.94 8.08
N ASP A 68 5.54 -9.53 9.20
CA ASP A 68 4.66 -9.75 10.35
C ASP A 68 4.19 -8.40 10.94
N MET A 69 5.07 -7.39 11.01
CA MET A 69 4.70 -6.04 11.46
C MET A 69 3.71 -5.38 10.50
N VAL A 70 4.02 -5.38 9.21
CA VAL A 70 3.20 -4.73 8.16
C VAL A 70 1.82 -5.38 8.08
N THR A 71 1.75 -6.71 8.04
CA THR A 71 0.48 -7.44 7.99
C THR A 71 -0.37 -7.25 9.24
N ARG A 72 0.24 -7.27 10.44
CA ARG A 72 -0.48 -6.94 11.67
C ARG A 72 -1.05 -5.53 11.62
N ASP A 73 -0.22 -4.56 11.25
CA ASP A 73 -0.58 -3.15 11.21
C ASP A 73 -1.70 -2.88 10.19
N HIS A 74 -1.67 -3.52 9.01
CA HIS A 74 -2.77 -3.47 8.06
C HIS A 74 -4.08 -4.03 8.61
N ASN A 75 -4.05 -5.10 9.41
CA ASN A 75 -5.26 -5.61 10.06
C ASN A 75 -5.79 -4.67 11.16
N ILE A 76 -4.91 -4.01 11.92
CA ILE A 76 -5.36 -2.99 12.88
C ILE A 76 -6.04 -1.81 12.15
N ILE A 77 -5.45 -1.36 11.04
CA ILE A 77 -6.01 -0.31 10.19
C ILE A 77 -7.37 -0.76 9.61
N ARG A 78 -7.46 -2.00 9.14
CA ARG A 78 -8.71 -2.61 8.68
C ARG A 78 -9.79 -2.56 9.76
N ASP A 79 -9.47 -2.99 10.98
CA ASP A 79 -10.42 -3.02 12.08
C ASP A 79 -10.92 -1.61 12.41
N LYS A 80 -10.05 -0.58 12.35
CA LYS A 80 -10.45 0.83 12.49
C LYS A 80 -11.47 1.26 11.43
N VAL A 81 -11.38 0.77 10.19
CA VAL A 81 -12.37 1.02 9.13
C VAL A 81 -13.71 0.40 9.50
N LEU A 82 -13.68 -0.88 9.89
CA LEU A 82 -14.88 -1.67 10.20
C LEU A 82 -15.60 -1.11 11.43
N ASP A 83 -14.89 -0.74 12.47
CA ASP A 83 -15.45 -0.22 13.71
C ASP A 83 -15.81 1.28 13.63
N GLY A 84 -15.13 2.03 12.75
CA GLY A 84 -15.21 3.49 12.68
C GLY A 84 -16.24 4.05 11.68
N GLY A 85 -17.06 3.21 11.06
CA GLY A 85 -18.10 3.63 10.12
C GLY A 85 -17.59 4.24 8.81
N TYR A 86 -16.40 3.84 8.36
CA TYR A 86 -15.81 4.30 7.11
C TYR A 86 -16.35 3.51 5.91
N ASP A 87 -16.49 4.17 4.76
CA ASP A 87 -16.88 3.56 3.49
C ASP A 87 -15.68 3.00 2.70
N TYR A 88 -14.52 3.65 2.86
CA TYR A 88 -13.29 3.31 2.14
C TYR A 88 -12.07 3.40 3.04
N LEU A 89 -11.04 2.63 2.68
CA LEU A 89 -9.67 2.73 3.17
C LEU A 89 -8.76 3.13 2.01
N LEU A 90 -8.01 4.22 2.16
CA LEU A 90 -6.84 4.52 1.33
C LEU A 90 -5.60 4.12 2.12
N ILE A 91 -4.95 3.03 1.72
CA ILE A 91 -3.64 2.64 2.26
C ILE A 91 -2.54 3.35 1.46
N LEU A 92 -1.56 3.88 2.18
CA LEU A 92 -0.33 4.46 1.63
C LEU A 92 0.89 3.83 2.31
N ASP A 93 2.00 3.76 1.58
CA ASP A 93 3.32 3.52 2.17
C ASP A 93 3.95 4.87 2.58
N GLN A 94 4.71 4.90 3.68
CA GLN A 94 5.30 6.14 4.21
C GLN A 94 6.21 6.87 3.19
N ASP A 95 6.82 6.16 2.23
CA ASP A 95 7.67 6.74 1.18
C ASP A 95 6.97 6.89 -0.18
N VAL A 96 5.65 6.67 -0.25
CA VAL A 96 4.84 6.89 -1.46
C VAL A 96 3.99 8.15 -1.28
N ILE A 97 4.18 9.12 -2.19
CA ILE A 97 3.56 10.44 -2.15
C ILE A 97 2.53 10.53 -3.29
N PRO A 98 1.22 10.33 -3.00
CA PRO A 98 0.18 10.31 -4.02
C PRO A 98 -0.21 11.73 -4.48
N PRO A 99 -0.80 11.91 -5.67
CA PRO A 99 -1.43 13.19 -6.05
C PRO A 99 -2.43 13.70 -4.99
N ARG A 100 -2.60 15.03 -4.88
CA ARG A 100 -3.52 15.62 -3.88
C ARG A 100 -4.99 15.20 -4.08
N ASP A 101 -5.36 14.93 -5.33
CA ASP A 101 -6.69 14.51 -5.77
C ASP A 101 -6.83 12.97 -5.92
N VAL A 102 -5.96 12.21 -5.24
CA VAL A 102 -5.91 10.74 -5.35
C VAL A 102 -7.22 10.07 -4.99
N ILE A 103 -7.90 10.53 -3.93
CA ILE A 103 -9.15 9.92 -3.46
C ILE A 103 -10.23 10.11 -4.52
N GLU A 104 -10.37 11.33 -5.04
CA GLU A 104 -11.33 11.69 -6.09
C GLU A 104 -11.11 10.89 -7.36
N LYS A 105 -9.85 10.81 -7.82
CA LYS A 105 -9.48 10.07 -9.03
C LYS A 105 -9.82 8.59 -8.92
N LEU A 106 -9.40 7.95 -7.83
CA LEU A 106 -9.62 6.53 -7.62
C LEU A 106 -11.11 6.22 -7.37
N MET A 107 -11.78 7.01 -6.53
CA MET A 107 -13.18 6.79 -6.16
C MET A 107 -14.15 7.00 -7.33
N LYS A 108 -13.81 7.87 -8.30
CA LYS A 108 -14.62 8.13 -9.49
C LYS A 108 -14.93 6.86 -10.31
N HIS A 109 -14.05 5.85 -10.27
CA HIS A 109 -14.22 4.61 -11.03
C HIS A 109 -15.20 3.61 -10.40
N ASP A 110 -15.63 3.86 -9.16
CA ASP A 110 -16.55 3.01 -8.39
C ASP A 110 -16.13 1.52 -8.36
N LYS A 111 -14.83 1.26 -8.22
CA LYS A 111 -14.28 -0.10 -8.10
C LYS A 111 -14.16 -0.50 -6.64
N ASN A 112 -14.31 -1.80 -6.39
CA ASN A 112 -14.23 -2.34 -5.03
C ASN A 112 -12.82 -2.24 -4.45
N ILE A 113 -11.82 -2.31 -5.34
CA ILE A 113 -10.42 -2.11 -5.01
C ILE A 113 -9.71 -1.54 -6.25
N ILE A 114 -8.94 -0.47 -6.05
CA ILE A 114 -8.23 0.23 -7.12
C ILE A 114 -6.94 0.85 -6.60
N SER A 115 -5.84 0.69 -7.33
CA SER A 115 -4.55 1.28 -6.98
C SER A 115 -4.18 2.45 -7.87
N GLY A 116 -3.30 3.32 -7.36
CA GLY A 116 -2.44 4.17 -8.19
C GLY A 116 -1.17 3.42 -8.63
N LEU A 117 -0.34 4.08 -9.43
CA LEU A 117 0.91 3.54 -9.95
C LEU A 117 2.12 4.24 -9.33
N TYR A 118 3.10 3.46 -8.90
CA TYR A 118 4.41 3.94 -8.48
C TYR A 118 5.50 2.95 -8.91
N PHE A 119 6.74 3.41 -8.89
CA PHE A 119 7.87 2.69 -9.48
C PHE A 119 8.98 2.47 -8.47
N GLY A 120 9.71 1.36 -8.60
CA GLY A 120 10.91 1.09 -7.83
C GLY A 120 11.87 0.16 -8.56
N HIS A 121 13.02 -0.11 -7.94
CA HIS A 121 13.97 -1.06 -8.49
C HIS A 121 13.53 -2.50 -8.20
N HIS A 122 13.36 -3.28 -9.25
CA HIS A 122 13.11 -4.72 -9.21
C HIS A 122 14.32 -5.44 -9.78
N ASP A 123 14.65 -6.60 -9.22
CA ASP A 123 15.65 -7.50 -9.80
C ASP A 123 14.97 -8.31 -10.93
N ILE A 124 15.41 -8.06 -12.16
CA ILE A 124 14.97 -8.80 -13.34
C ILE A 124 16.21 -9.47 -13.95
N ASN A 125 16.31 -10.78 -13.75
CA ASN A 125 17.42 -11.61 -14.25
C ASN A 125 18.81 -11.12 -13.79
N GLY A 126 18.93 -10.63 -12.55
CA GLY A 126 20.17 -10.13 -11.97
C GLY A 126 20.45 -8.66 -12.27
N GLU A 127 19.56 -7.98 -12.98
CA GLU A 127 19.66 -6.55 -13.28
C GLU A 127 18.62 -5.75 -12.50
N ALA A 128 19.07 -4.70 -11.82
CA ALA A 128 18.16 -3.76 -11.17
C ALA A 128 17.49 -2.86 -12.22
N LYS A 129 16.18 -3.00 -12.41
CA LYS A 129 15.38 -2.21 -13.37
C LYS A 129 14.29 -1.44 -12.65
N VAL A 130 14.03 -0.22 -13.11
CA VAL A 130 12.89 0.58 -12.60
C VAL A 130 11.62 0.04 -13.22
N MET A 131 10.76 -0.54 -12.39
CA MET A 131 9.52 -1.21 -12.81
C MET A 131 8.34 -0.68 -11.99
N PRO A 132 7.11 -0.74 -12.52
CA PRO A 132 5.92 -0.43 -11.74
C PRO A 132 5.66 -1.50 -10.68
N PHE A 133 5.14 -1.08 -9.52
CA PHE A 133 4.58 -1.97 -8.51
C PHE A 133 3.15 -2.41 -8.88
N ALA A 134 3.00 -3.01 -10.06
CA ALA A 134 1.74 -3.56 -10.54
C ALA A 134 2.00 -4.77 -11.45
N TRP A 135 1.17 -5.80 -11.29
CA TRP A 135 1.30 -7.07 -12.01
C TRP A 135 -0.04 -7.48 -12.60
N VAL A 136 0.01 -8.07 -13.80
CA VAL A 136 -1.15 -8.60 -14.54
C VAL A 136 -1.07 -10.13 -14.64
N PHE A 137 -2.17 -10.80 -14.93
CA PHE A 137 -2.13 -12.20 -15.36
C PHE A 137 -1.66 -12.26 -16.82
N SER A 138 -0.59 -13.00 -17.11
CA SER A 138 0.01 -13.03 -18.46
C SER A 138 -0.82 -13.82 -19.48
N LYS A 139 -1.62 -14.79 -19.02
CA LYS A 139 -2.41 -15.68 -19.88
C LYS A 139 -3.83 -15.87 -19.35
N GLU A 140 -3.96 -16.48 -18.18
CA GLU A 140 -5.26 -16.85 -17.59
C GLU A 140 -5.45 -16.15 -16.25
N ILE A 141 -6.63 -15.56 -16.06
CA ILE A 141 -7.02 -14.95 -14.78
C ILE A 141 -6.93 -16.01 -13.67
N ASN A 142 -6.40 -15.62 -12.52
CA ASN A 142 -6.15 -16.48 -11.35
C ASN A 142 -5.03 -17.52 -11.50
N ASN A 143 -4.28 -17.51 -12.61
CA ASN A 143 -3.03 -18.27 -12.67
C ASN A 143 -1.91 -17.49 -11.97
N TRP A 144 -1.82 -17.64 -10.65
CA TRP A 144 -0.85 -16.95 -9.79
C TRP A 144 0.61 -17.33 -10.09
N ASN A 145 0.86 -18.43 -10.80
CA ASN A 145 2.21 -18.81 -11.25
C ASN A 145 2.61 -18.09 -12.55
N ASP A 146 1.69 -17.38 -13.20
CA ASP A 146 1.88 -16.70 -14.48
C ASP A 146 1.45 -15.23 -14.41
N THR A 147 1.96 -14.52 -13.40
CA THR A 147 1.83 -13.06 -13.30
C THR A 147 3.02 -12.37 -13.97
N GLY A 148 2.75 -11.31 -14.73
CA GLY A 148 3.74 -10.53 -15.47
C GLY A 148 3.71 -9.04 -15.10
N TYR A 149 4.72 -8.31 -15.57
CA TYR A 149 4.75 -6.85 -15.50
C TYR A 149 3.85 -6.22 -16.56
N LEU A 150 3.43 -4.98 -16.31
CA LEU A 150 2.79 -4.13 -17.31
C LEU A 150 3.73 -3.91 -18.51
N ILE A 151 3.15 -3.86 -19.72
CA ILE A 151 3.87 -3.44 -20.93
C ILE A 151 3.91 -1.91 -21.05
N GLU A 152 4.81 -1.36 -21.88
CA GLU A 152 4.97 0.10 -22.03
C GLU A 152 3.65 0.85 -22.26
N LYS A 153 2.78 0.29 -23.10
CA LYS A 153 1.46 0.86 -23.36
C LYS A 153 0.62 0.99 -22.08
N GLU A 154 0.59 -0.04 -21.26
CA GLU A 154 -0.15 -0.09 -20.00
C GLU A 154 0.47 0.83 -18.92
N ILE A 155 1.74 1.16 -19.04
CA ILE A 155 2.43 2.07 -18.10
C ILE A 155 2.22 3.53 -18.48
N TRP A 156 2.30 3.84 -19.77
CA TRP A 156 2.45 5.21 -20.26
C TRP A 156 1.20 5.79 -20.90
N GLU A 157 0.29 4.98 -21.44
CA GLU A 157 -0.98 5.45 -22.00
C GLU A 157 -2.09 5.36 -20.95
N GLU A 158 -2.68 6.51 -20.60
CA GLU A 158 -3.71 6.62 -19.57
C GLU A 158 -4.91 5.70 -19.85
N GLN A 159 -5.15 4.76 -18.94
CA GLN A 159 -6.23 3.79 -19.01
C GLN A 159 -6.52 3.18 -17.63
N LEU A 160 -7.74 2.67 -17.48
CA LEU A 160 -8.11 1.84 -16.34
C LEU A 160 -7.79 0.38 -16.66
N LEU A 161 -6.89 -0.22 -15.89
CA LEU A 161 -6.41 -1.59 -16.08
C LEU A 161 -7.06 -2.53 -15.07
N LYS A 162 -7.42 -3.72 -15.52
CA LYS A 162 -7.72 -4.87 -14.64
C LYS A 162 -6.42 -5.64 -14.43
N ILE A 163 -5.99 -5.76 -13.19
CA ILE A 163 -4.66 -6.28 -12.82
C ILE A 163 -4.79 -7.48 -11.89
N ALA A 164 -3.72 -8.25 -11.73
CA ALA A 164 -3.69 -9.34 -10.75
C ALA A 164 -3.59 -8.75 -9.33
N PHE A 165 -2.60 -7.89 -9.10
CA PHE A 165 -2.37 -7.18 -7.84
C PHE A 165 -1.42 -6.00 -8.06
N ALA A 166 -1.34 -5.09 -7.09
CA ALA A 166 -0.38 -4.00 -7.04
C ALA A 166 0.23 -3.91 -5.65
N GLY A 167 1.36 -3.23 -5.51
CA GLY A 167 1.87 -2.86 -4.20
C GLY A 167 0.88 -1.96 -3.44
N MET A 168 0.88 -2.04 -2.11
CA MET A 168 -0.10 -1.32 -1.29
C MET A 168 0.25 0.14 -0.98
N GLY A 169 1.31 0.67 -1.60
CA GLY A 169 1.76 2.04 -1.39
C GLY A 169 0.79 3.12 -1.85
N CYS A 170 -0.21 2.77 -2.66
CA CYS A 170 -1.36 3.63 -2.95
C CYS A 170 -2.55 2.80 -3.44
N ILE A 171 -3.47 2.46 -2.53
CA ILE A 171 -4.64 1.64 -2.85
C ILE A 171 -5.89 2.11 -2.10
N LEU A 172 -6.99 2.29 -2.85
CA LEU A 172 -8.31 2.58 -2.31
C LEU A 172 -9.15 1.29 -2.31
N ILE A 173 -9.69 0.93 -1.15
CA ILE A 173 -10.42 -0.32 -0.91
C ILE A 173 -11.79 0.02 -0.31
N LYS A 174 -12.88 -0.51 -0.89
CA LYS A 174 -14.22 -0.40 -0.31
C LYS A 174 -14.33 -1.23 0.97
N ARG A 175 -15.11 -0.75 1.92
CA ARG A 175 -15.47 -1.45 3.16
C ARG A 175 -15.92 -2.90 2.91
N GLU A 176 -16.73 -3.15 1.89
CA GLU A 176 -17.26 -4.50 1.59
C GLU A 176 -16.17 -5.54 1.25
N VAL A 177 -15.01 -5.08 0.75
CA VAL A 177 -13.85 -5.95 0.51
C VAL A 177 -13.19 -6.28 1.84
N LEU A 178 -13.01 -5.26 2.67
CA LEU A 178 -12.41 -5.39 4.01
C LEU A 178 -13.27 -6.26 4.94
N GLU A 179 -14.59 -6.24 4.80
CA GLU A 179 -15.49 -7.13 5.55
C GLU A 179 -15.25 -8.62 5.26
N LYS A 180 -14.78 -8.96 4.06
CA LYS A 180 -14.54 -10.35 3.63
C LYS A 180 -13.09 -10.80 3.75
N ILE A 181 -12.15 -9.86 3.71
CA ILE A 181 -10.72 -10.17 3.55
C ILE A 181 -9.92 -9.60 4.72
N ASN A 182 -9.08 -10.44 5.32
CA ASN A 182 -8.02 -10.03 6.24
C ASN A 182 -6.70 -9.93 5.49
N PHE A 183 -5.84 -9.00 5.90
CA PHE A 183 -4.48 -8.96 5.38
C PHE A 183 -3.71 -10.14 5.94
N ARG A 184 -2.93 -10.83 5.10
CA ARG A 184 -2.20 -12.01 5.53
C ARG A 184 -0.88 -12.17 4.81
N TYR A 185 0.00 -12.87 5.51
CA TYR A 185 1.22 -13.44 4.97
C TYR A 185 1.21 -14.95 5.29
N SER A 186 1.71 -15.76 4.36
CA SER A 186 1.87 -17.21 4.56
C SER A 186 3.15 -17.69 3.87
N LEU A 187 3.76 -18.73 4.43
CA LEU A 187 4.95 -19.38 3.88
C LEU A 187 4.67 -20.22 2.63
N GLU A 188 3.39 -20.42 2.26
CA GLU A 188 3.00 -21.08 1.02
C GLU A 188 3.53 -20.36 -0.23
N MET A 189 3.74 -19.06 -0.13
CA MET A 189 4.24 -18.20 -1.20
C MET A 189 5.13 -17.13 -0.59
N ASP A 190 6.42 -17.08 -0.99
CA ASP A 190 7.34 -16.01 -0.57
C ASP A 190 6.95 -14.69 -1.24
N ALA A 191 5.92 -14.05 -0.70
CA ALA A 191 5.36 -12.79 -1.14
C ALA A 191 5.03 -11.88 0.03
N TRP A 192 4.89 -10.60 -0.25
CA TRP A 192 4.31 -9.64 0.69
C TRP A 192 2.79 -9.79 0.72
N ASP A 193 2.17 -9.14 1.69
CA ASP A 193 0.72 -9.16 1.87
C ASP A 193 -0.05 -8.50 0.73
N ASP A 194 0.61 -7.69 -0.11
CA ASP A 194 0.04 -7.11 -1.33
C ASP A 194 -0.43 -8.17 -2.36
N ARG A 195 0.39 -9.19 -2.60
CA ARG A 195 0.07 -10.30 -3.50
C ARG A 195 -0.99 -11.19 -2.88
N TRP A 196 -0.95 -11.41 -1.57
CA TRP A 196 -1.97 -12.17 -0.85
C TRP A 196 -3.32 -11.45 -0.85
N LEU A 197 -3.34 -10.13 -0.71
CA LEU A 197 -4.55 -9.31 -0.91
C LEU A 197 -5.11 -9.53 -2.31
N GLY A 198 -4.26 -9.52 -3.34
CA GLY A 198 -4.66 -9.90 -4.71
C GLY A 198 -5.35 -11.27 -4.77
N VAL A 199 -4.71 -12.30 -4.21
CA VAL A 199 -5.27 -13.68 -4.14
C VAL A 199 -6.66 -13.66 -3.52
N ASP A 200 -6.82 -13.00 -2.39
CA ASP A 200 -8.06 -13.03 -1.63
C ASP A 200 -9.17 -12.20 -2.29
N VAL A 201 -8.82 -11.09 -2.93
CA VAL A 201 -9.74 -10.25 -3.72
C VAL A 201 -10.38 -11.09 -4.81
N TRP A 202 -9.56 -11.76 -5.62
CA TRP A 202 -10.03 -12.60 -6.71
C TRP A 202 -10.78 -13.84 -6.21
N ALA A 203 -10.31 -14.47 -5.12
CA ALA A 203 -10.98 -15.63 -4.53
C ALA A 203 -12.38 -15.29 -3.96
N ASN A 204 -12.59 -14.04 -3.54
CA ASN A 204 -13.90 -13.56 -3.07
C ASN A 204 -14.80 -12.99 -4.19
N GLY A 205 -14.42 -13.20 -5.46
CA GLY A 205 -15.21 -12.77 -6.61
C GLY A 205 -15.14 -11.27 -6.89
N PHE A 206 -14.19 -10.57 -6.29
CA PHE A 206 -13.89 -9.18 -6.64
C PHE A 206 -12.84 -9.11 -7.75
N GLU A 207 -12.69 -7.92 -8.33
CA GLU A 207 -11.72 -7.64 -9.38
C GLU A 207 -10.80 -6.51 -8.93
N TYR A 208 -9.51 -6.63 -9.25
CA TYR A 208 -8.49 -5.64 -8.89
C TYR A 208 -8.22 -4.70 -10.06
N TYR A 209 -8.30 -3.39 -9.80
CA TYR A 209 -8.07 -2.36 -10.80
C TYR A 209 -6.86 -1.47 -10.49
N LEU A 210 -6.31 -0.85 -11.54
CA LEU A 210 -5.26 0.16 -11.49
C LEU A 210 -5.67 1.33 -12.38
N ASP A 211 -5.66 2.54 -11.83
CA ASP A 211 -5.70 3.77 -12.62
C ASP A 211 -4.26 4.28 -12.82
N ASN A 212 -3.72 4.08 -14.02
CA ASN A 212 -2.34 4.47 -14.31
C ASN A 212 -2.16 5.99 -14.55
N SER A 213 -3.24 6.78 -14.58
CA SER A 213 -3.17 8.25 -14.56
C SER A 213 -2.83 8.78 -13.15
N VAL A 214 -3.09 7.99 -12.11
CA VAL A 214 -2.71 8.27 -10.73
C VAL A 214 -1.26 7.82 -10.51
N LYS A 215 -0.29 8.68 -10.83
CA LYS A 215 1.14 8.40 -10.62
C LYS A 215 1.64 9.00 -9.30
N CYS A 216 2.18 8.15 -8.43
CA CYS A 216 2.73 8.55 -7.14
C CYS A 216 4.25 8.68 -7.22
N LYS A 217 4.80 9.65 -6.49
CA LYS A 217 6.25 9.75 -6.31
C LYS A 217 6.69 8.76 -5.24
N HIS A 218 7.77 8.03 -5.47
CA HIS A 218 8.30 7.05 -4.53
C HIS A 218 9.70 7.47 -4.07
N LEU A 219 9.90 7.66 -2.77
CA LEU A 219 11.10 8.27 -2.17
C LEU A 219 12.19 7.26 -1.77
N TYR A 220 12.02 5.99 -2.16
CA TYR A 220 12.86 4.86 -1.78
C TYR A 220 14.37 5.02 -2.02
N LEU A 221 14.81 5.90 -2.93
CA LEU A 221 16.24 6.17 -3.19
C LEU A 221 16.97 6.84 -2.01
N LYS A 222 16.23 7.47 -1.09
CA LYS A 222 16.80 8.12 0.11
C LYS A 222 16.87 7.18 1.32
N ARG A 223 16.41 5.94 1.16
CA ARG A 223 16.34 4.95 2.23
C ARG A 223 17.73 4.59 2.74
N LYS A 224 17.85 4.48 4.06
CA LYS A 224 19.12 4.23 4.76
C LYS A 224 19.37 2.74 5.09
N PHE A 225 18.60 1.83 4.48
CA PHE A 225 18.67 0.40 4.73
C PHE A 225 18.47 -0.42 3.45
N SER A 226 18.90 -1.67 3.45
CA SER A 226 18.73 -2.60 2.34
C SER A 226 17.81 -3.76 2.71
N TYR A 227 16.70 -3.92 1.99
CA TYR A 227 15.83 -5.09 2.15
C TYR A 227 16.55 -6.40 1.85
N TRP A 228 17.53 -6.40 0.95
CA TRP A 228 18.29 -7.60 0.65
C TRP A 228 19.16 -8.03 1.83
N GLU A 229 19.78 -7.07 2.52
CA GLU A 229 20.55 -7.35 3.75
C GLU A 229 19.63 -7.82 4.88
N LEU A 230 18.45 -7.20 5.04
CA LEU A 230 17.45 -7.60 6.01
C LEU A 230 16.92 -9.02 5.71
N LYS A 231 16.67 -9.35 4.44
CA LYS A 231 16.28 -10.70 4.02
C LYS A 231 17.34 -11.74 4.36
N LYS A 232 18.63 -11.43 4.15
CA LYS A 232 19.74 -12.30 4.56
C LYS A 232 19.81 -12.53 6.06
N GLN A 233 19.34 -11.58 6.86
CA GLN A 233 19.26 -11.69 8.32
C GLN A 233 17.97 -12.40 8.79
N GLY A 234 17.13 -12.88 7.87
CA GLY A 234 15.86 -13.51 8.21
C GLY A 234 14.77 -12.54 8.69
N ARG A 235 14.95 -11.23 8.45
CA ARG A 235 14.06 -10.16 8.91
C ARG A 235 12.96 -9.77 7.93
N ASN A 236 12.90 -10.43 6.76
CA ASN A 236 11.85 -10.17 5.77
C ASN A 236 10.50 -10.60 6.32
#